data_AF-A0A1H7HR02-F1
#
_entry.id   AF-A0A1H7HR02-F1
#
_cell.length_a   1.000
_cell.length_b   1.000
_cell.length_c   1.000
_cell.angle_alpha   90.00
_cell.angle_beta   90.00
_cell.angle_gamma   90.00
#
_symmetry.space_group_name_H-M   'P 1'
#
loop_
_entity.id
_entity.type
_entity.pdbx_description
1 polymer ?
#
loop_
_entity_poly.entity_id
_entity_poly.type
_entity_poly.pdbx_seq_one_letter_code
_entity_poly.pdbx_strand_id
1 'polypeptide(L)'
;MSPQSNLLLNPLQHIHQLLTELPLAVKTRICTECNWSLPTYYRKVKGAHISNAEKEKITFILFDQLQQTWQRCKNGHNPPPAPAASLS
;
A
#
# COMPACT_ATOMS: atom_id res chain seq x y z
N MET A 1 2.01 -14.50 -31.19
CA MET A 1 1.21 -13.37 -30.69
C MET A 1 1.76 -12.99 -29.32
N SER A 2 2.67 -12.00 -29.29
CA SER A 2 3.29 -11.55 -28.04
C SER A 2 2.48 -10.39 -27.48
N PRO A 3 2.05 -10.41 -26.20
CA PRO A 3 1.31 -9.28 -25.61
C PRO A 3 2.29 -8.14 -25.29
N GLN A 4 2.57 -7.30 -26.29
CA GLN A 4 3.30 -6.05 -26.12
C GLN A 4 2.35 -4.94 -25.65
N SER A 5 1.83 -5.03 -24.43
CA SER A 5 1.04 -3.96 -23.81
C SER A 5 1.49 -3.67 -22.38
N ASN A 6 2.81 -3.62 -22.16
CA ASN A 6 3.41 -3.02 -20.97
C ASN A 6 4.21 -1.77 -21.36
N LEU A 7 3.59 -0.90 -22.17
CA LEU A 7 4.13 0.42 -22.45
C LEU A 7 3.94 1.29 -21.20
N LEU A 8 5.00 1.38 -20.41
CA LEU A 8 5.37 2.52 -19.58
C LEU A 8 4.24 3.08 -18.69
N LEU A 9 3.81 2.30 -17.69
CA LEU A 9 2.95 2.84 -16.63
C LEU A 9 3.68 4.03 -15.98
N ASN A 10 3.07 5.21 -16.02
CA ASN A 10 3.63 6.41 -15.40
C ASN A 10 3.98 6.10 -13.92
N PRO A 11 5.23 6.29 -13.46
CA PRO A 11 5.64 5.93 -12.10
C PRO A 11 4.78 6.59 -11.02
N LEU A 12 4.37 7.85 -11.22
CA LEU A 12 3.47 8.55 -10.30
C LEU A 12 2.08 7.91 -10.30
N GLN A 13 1.56 7.51 -11.47
CA GLN A 13 0.30 6.79 -11.56
C GLN A 13 0.37 5.43 -10.86
N HIS A 14 1.49 4.71 -11.00
CA HIS A 14 1.72 3.45 -10.31
C HIS A 14 1.76 3.63 -8.78
N ILE A 15 2.54 4.60 -8.30
CA ILE A 15 2.61 4.94 -6.88
C ILE A 15 1.23 5.36 -6.36
N HIS A 16 0.50 6.20 -7.10
CA HIS A 16 -0.84 6.63 -6.74
C HIS A 16 -1.81 5.45 -6.59
N GLN A 17 -1.79 4.49 -7.52
CA GLN A 17 -2.59 3.27 -7.42
C GLN A 17 -2.23 2.48 -6.15
N LEU A 18 -0.94 2.24 -5.91
CA LEU A 18 -0.46 1.54 -4.71
C LEU A 18 -0.90 2.23 -3.40
N LEU A 19 -0.81 3.55 -3.34
CA LEU A 19 -1.23 4.33 -2.17
C LEU A 19 -2.75 4.36 -1.99
N THR A 20 -3.53 4.35 -3.07
CA THR A 20 -4.99 4.30 -3.02
C THR A 20 -5.49 2.93 -2.53
N GLU A 21 -4.78 1.85 -2.85
CA GLU A 21 -5.07 0.49 -2.38
C GLU A 21 -4.72 0.28 -0.89
N LEU A 22 -3.75 1.04 -0.36
CA LEU A 22 -3.19 0.81 0.98
C LEU A 22 -4.25 0.86 2.10
N PRO A 23 -5.12 1.88 2.21
CA PRO A 23 -6.13 1.93 3.26
C PRO A 23 -7.12 0.76 3.18
N LEU A 24 -7.45 0.31 1.96
CA LEU A 24 -8.33 -0.83 1.75
C LEU A 24 -7.67 -2.12 2.23
N ALA A 25 -6.39 -2.34 1.89
CA ALA A 25 -5.63 -3.50 2.33
C ALA A 25 -5.50 -3.56 3.86
N VAL A 26 -5.18 -2.43 4.49
CA VAL A 26 -5.12 -2.31 5.97
C VAL A 26 -6.46 -2.64 6.59
N LYS A 27 -7.56 -2.05 6.11
CA LYS A 27 -8.91 -2.33 6.62
C LYS A 27 -9.25 -3.82 6.54
N THR A 28 -9.01 -4.44 5.39
CA THR A 28 -9.29 -5.87 5.19
C THR A 28 -8.51 -6.72 6.20
N ARG A 29 -7.22 -6.44 6.37
CA ARG A 29 -6.39 -7.16 7.34
C ARG A 29 -6.83 -6.94 8.79
N ILE A 30 -7.20 -5.72 9.17
CA ILE A 30 -7.73 -5.46 10.53
C ILE A 30 -9.02 -6.26 10.75
N CYS A 31 -9.96 -6.26 9.80
CA CYS A 31 -11.19 -7.02 9.92
C CYS A 31 -10.91 -8.53 10.09
N THR A 32 -10.00 -9.09 9.28
CA THR A 32 -9.65 -10.51 9.33
C THR A 32 -8.84 -10.88 10.57
N GLU A 33 -7.74 -10.17 10.84
CA GLU A 33 -6.76 -10.55 11.87
C GLU A 33 -7.18 -10.13 13.28
N CYS A 34 -8.00 -9.09 13.44
CA CYS A 34 -8.58 -8.70 14.73
C CYS A 34 -9.99 -9.28 14.95
N ASN A 35 -10.50 -10.10 14.01
CA ASN A 35 -11.86 -10.64 14.02
C ASN A 35 -12.94 -9.53 14.16
N TRP A 36 -12.72 -8.40 13.50
CA TRP A 36 -13.67 -7.29 13.50
C TRP A 36 -14.63 -7.42 12.33
N SER A 37 -15.92 -7.30 12.61
CA SER A 37 -16.91 -7.06 11.56
C SER A 37 -16.71 -5.66 10.97
N LEU A 38 -17.17 -5.45 9.73
CA LEU A 38 -17.09 -4.14 9.07
C LEU A 38 -17.75 -3.01 9.89
N PRO A 39 -18.93 -3.21 10.53
CA PRO A 39 -19.49 -2.21 11.45
C PRO A 39 -18.58 -1.92 12.65
N THR A 40 -17.91 -2.94 13.21
CA THR A 40 -16.98 -2.77 14.33
C THR A 40 -15.78 -1.94 13.95
N TYR A 41 -15.20 -2.19 12.78
CA TYR A 41 -14.12 -1.37 12.22
C TYR A 41 -14.50 0.11 12.18
N TYR A 42 -15.65 0.45 11.58
CA TYR A 42 -16.05 1.85 11.48
C TYR A 42 -16.34 2.52 12.83
N ARG A 43 -16.88 1.79 13.81
CA ARG A 43 -17.06 2.33 15.17
C ARG A 43 -15.71 2.64 15.84
N LYS A 44 -14.75 1.71 15.75
CA LYS A 44 -13.42 1.83 16.35
C LYS A 44 -12.63 2.98 15.72
N VAL A 45 -12.64 3.10 14.39
CA VAL A 45 -11.98 4.21 13.67
C VAL A 45 -12.60 5.56 14.00
N LYS A 46 -13.90 5.62 14.33
CA LYS A 46 -14.58 6.85 14.78
C LYS A 46 -14.35 7.19 16.26
N GLY A 47 -13.49 6.45 16.97
CA GLY A 47 -13.10 6.75 18.34
C GLY A 47 -13.68 5.81 19.40
N ALA A 48 -14.33 4.69 19.03
CA ALA A 48 -14.67 3.67 20.03
C ALA A 48 -13.39 3.04 20.61
N HIS A 49 -13.46 2.59 21.86
CA HIS A 49 -12.33 2.05 22.60
C HIS A 49 -11.60 0.92 21.86
N ILE A 50 -10.29 1.04 21.68
CA ILE A 50 -9.38 0.02 21.15
C ILE A 50 -8.49 -0.46 22.33
N SER A 51 -8.53 -1.75 22.63
CA SER A 51 -7.69 -2.37 23.66
C SER A 51 -6.20 -2.31 23.29
N ASN A 52 -5.31 -2.46 24.27
CA ASN A 52 -3.86 -2.41 24.00
C ASN A 52 -3.40 -3.52 23.04
N ALA A 53 -3.91 -4.74 23.20
CA ALA A 53 -3.62 -5.84 22.28
C ALA A 53 -4.10 -5.55 20.85
N GLU A 54 -5.31 -4.97 20.69
CA GLU A 54 -5.80 -4.53 19.38
C GLU A 54 -4.90 -3.43 18.79
N LYS A 55 -4.45 -2.45 19.59
CA LYS A 55 -3.54 -1.39 19.13
C LYS A 55 -2.23 -1.96 18.63
N GLU A 56 -1.59 -2.84 19.40
CA GLU A 56 -0.33 -3.48 18.99
C GLU A 56 -0.49 -4.24 17.67
N LYS A 57 -1.57 -5.02 17.54
CA LYS A 57 -1.88 -5.76 16.31
C LYS A 57 -2.13 -4.83 15.13
N ILE A 58 -2.91 -3.76 15.31
CA ILE A 58 -3.19 -2.75 14.27
C ILE A 58 -1.89 -2.05 13.84
N THR A 59 -1.05 -1.66 14.80
CA THR A 59 0.25 -1.05 14.52
C THR A 59 1.14 -1.98 13.69
N PHE A 60 1.20 -3.27 14.05
CA PHE A 60 1.92 -4.26 13.26
C PHE A 60 1.38 -4.37 11.82
N ILE A 61 0.05 -4.49 11.65
CA ILE A 61 -0.60 -4.56 10.33
C ILE A 61 -0.28 -3.32 9.50
N LEU A 62 -0.34 -2.12 10.11
CA LEU A 62 -0.03 -0.86 9.43
C LEU A 62 1.41 -0.82 8.93
N PHE A 63 2.38 -1.11 9.81
CA PHE A 63 3.80 -1.07 9.44
C PHE A 63 4.16 -2.10 8.38
N ASP A 64 3.66 -3.33 8.54
CA ASP A 64 3.88 -4.40 7.56
C ASP A 64 3.27 -4.03 6.19
N GLN A 65 2.04 -3.50 6.16
CA GLN A 65 1.42 -3.09 4.90
C GLN A 65 2.10 -1.88 4.25
N LEU A 66 2.58 -0.92 5.05
CA LEU A 66 3.39 0.20 4.57
C LEU A 66 4.71 -0.29 3.97
N GLN A 67 5.40 -1.22 4.65
CA GLN A 67 6.65 -1.80 4.17
C GLN A 67 6.42 -2.57 2.85
N GLN A 68 5.38 -3.39 2.76
CA GLN A 68 5.04 -4.10 1.52
C GLN A 68 4.74 -3.13 0.37
N THR A 69 3.95 -2.09 0.64
CA THR A 69 3.65 -1.05 -0.37
C THR A 69 4.91 -0.32 -0.81
N TRP A 70 5.80 0.03 0.12
CA TRP A 70 7.09 0.64 -0.17
C TRP A 70 7.95 -0.24 -1.09
N GLN A 71 8.05 -1.54 -0.82
CA GLN A 71 8.80 -2.45 -1.69
C GLN A 71 8.20 -2.53 -3.09
N ARG A 72 6.86 -2.49 -3.22
CA ARG A 72 6.18 -2.43 -4.53
C ARG A 72 6.53 -1.13 -5.27
N CYS A 73 6.54 0.01 -4.59
CA CYS A 73 6.97 1.28 -5.18
C CYS A 73 8.42 1.24 -5.67
N LYS A 74 9.34 0.66 -4.87
CA LYS A 74 10.76 0.54 -5.23
C LYS A 74 11.01 -0.35 -6.45
N ASN A 75 10.22 -1.42 -6.58
CA ASN A 75 10.38 -2.42 -7.64
C ASN A 75 9.58 -2.08 -8.91
N GLY A 76 8.59 -1.19 -8.83
CA GLY A 76 7.82 -0.69 -9.96
C GLY A 76 8.61 0.33 -10.78
N HIS A 77 9.46 -0.15 -11.69
CA HIS A 77 10.15 0.60 -12.77
C HIS A 77 10.34 2.11 -12.51
N ASN A 78 11.47 2.48 -11.89
CA ASN A 78 12.02 3.79 -12.13
C ASN A 78 12.33 3.91 -13.63
N PRO A 79 11.98 5.01 -14.32
CA PRO A 79 12.51 5.26 -15.65
C PRO A 79 14.04 5.19 -15.55
N PRO A 80 14.73 4.58 -16.54
CA PRO A 80 16.18 4.55 -16.54
C PRO A 80 16.69 5.99 -16.33
N PRO A 81 17.74 6.19 -15.51
CA PRO A 81 18.34 7.51 -15.36
C PRO A 81 18.58 8.06 -16.76
N ALA A 82 18.13 9.29 -17.02
CA ALA A 82 18.33 9.95 -18.31
C ALA A 82 19.79 9.73 -18.73
N PRO A 83 20.07 9.28 -19.97
CA PRO A 83 21.43 9.06 -20.41
C PRO A 83 22.21 10.34 -20.12
N ALA A 84 23.26 10.22 -19.30
CA ALA A 84 24.11 11.34 -18.94
C ALA A 84 24.44 12.07 -20.24
N ALA A 85 24.00 13.33 -20.33
CA ALA A 85 24.16 14.12 -21.53
C ALA A 85 25.62 13.99 -21.96
N SER A 86 25.83 13.33 -23.11
CA SER A 86 27.13 13.24 -23.74
C SER A 86 27.56 14.67 -24.02
N LEU A 87 28.39 15.22 -23.12
CA LEU A 87 29.11 16.46 -23.34
C LEU A 87 30.12 16.15 -24.45
N SER A 88 29.67 16.37 -25.68
CA SER A 88 30.50 16.49 -26.88
C SER A 88 30.55 17.97 -27.26
#